data_AF-A0AAD2GUP1-F1
#
_entry.id   AF-A0AAD2GUP1-F1
#
_cell.length_a   1.000
_cell.length_b   1.000
_cell.length_c   1.000
_cell.angle_alpha   90.00
_cell.angle_beta   90.00
_cell.angle_gamma   90.00
#
_symmetry.space_group_name_H-M   'P 1'
#
loop_
_entity.id
_entity.type
_entity.pdbx_description
1 polymer ?
#
loop_
_entity_poly.entity_id
_entity_poly.type
_entity_poly.pdbx_seq_one_letter_code
_entity_poly.pdbx_strand_id
1 'polypeptide(L)'
;MGPMMLNMIQTIDILMEFNASLDIPEADGITPRRHFLGCGPRVTAAVTKWIRKRNSEEAPREKKSCDSCGKESASLKNCAKCRVARYCSVDCQRSAWPTHKRTCNPFSHSNTVVLIPHYHAYNNTIPTADLTRRAMGYPSEAEAWSKNKMRGAHAPKKVDKESKSITIKVQVPWNFQGDLEASKKSSGDLLVYTKKRDFACTIRKRDAPAEYDRIAAVVREKGVGGAKAYFAAELESRDRLVVKVTEVLAEQPW
;
A
#
# COMPACT_ATOMS: atom_id res chain seq x y z
N MET A 1 5.18 20.42 11.22
CA MET A 1 4.74 19.83 9.94
C MET A 1 5.71 20.05 8.78
N GLY A 2 6.59 21.06 8.82
CA GLY A 2 7.57 21.36 7.74
C GLY A 2 8.26 20.15 7.09
N PRO A 3 8.93 19.25 7.84
CA PRO A 3 9.59 18.07 7.27
C PRO A 3 8.65 17.14 6.48
N MET A 4 7.37 17.06 6.88
CA MET A 4 6.35 16.26 6.19
C MET A 4 5.97 16.89 4.85
N MET A 5 5.73 18.20 4.83
CA MET A 5 5.38 18.92 3.59
C MET A 5 6.51 18.84 2.56
N LEU A 6 7.75 18.98 3.03
CA LEU A 6 8.99 18.91 2.22
C LEU A 6 9.46 17.49 1.90
N ASN A 7 8.72 16.44 2.32
CA ASN A 7 9.07 15.04 2.04
C ASN A 7 10.45 14.61 2.58
N MET A 8 10.90 15.20 3.70
CA MET A 8 12.19 14.97 4.34
C MET A 8 12.15 13.74 5.25
N ILE A 9 12.16 12.55 4.66
CA ILE A 9 11.92 11.29 5.38
C ILE A 9 12.92 11.03 6.51
N GLN A 10 14.21 11.27 6.28
CA GLN A 10 15.25 11.06 7.29
C GLN A 10 15.05 11.97 8.52
N THR A 11 14.68 13.23 8.29
CA THR A 11 14.35 14.17 9.37
C THR A 11 13.11 13.72 10.14
N ILE A 12 12.08 13.21 9.45
CA ILE A 12 10.90 12.64 10.12
C ILE A 12 11.30 11.44 10.99
N ASP A 13 12.13 10.53 10.47
CA ASP A 13 12.60 9.37 11.25
C ASP A 13 13.33 9.82 12.53
N ILE A 14 14.26 10.78 12.44
CA ILE A 14 14.98 11.33 13.60
C ILE A 14 14.02 11.97 14.61
N LEU A 15 13.11 12.84 14.15
CA LEU A 15 12.15 13.50 15.05
C LEU A 15 11.28 12.48 15.79
N MET A 16 10.81 11.45 15.09
CA MET A 16 9.98 10.42 15.69
C MET A 16 10.76 9.52 16.67
N GLU A 17 12.05 9.28 16.39
CA GLU A 17 12.99 8.58 17.28
C GLU A 17 13.17 9.30 18.61
N PHE A 18 13.33 10.63 18.57
CA PHE A 18 13.40 11.49 19.76
C PHE A 18 12.01 11.88 20.31
N ASN A 19 11.02 11.01 20.08
CA ASN A 19 9.69 11.08 20.68
C ASN A 19 8.89 12.36 20.38
N ALA A 20 9.13 13.01 19.23
CA ALA A 20 8.30 14.14 18.81
C ALA A 20 6.81 13.77 18.80
N SER A 21 5.97 14.66 19.36
CA SER A 21 4.53 14.47 19.41
C SER A 21 3.88 14.80 18.06
N LEU A 22 2.93 13.96 17.64
CA LEU A 22 2.12 14.19 16.45
C LEU A 22 0.83 14.99 16.75
N ASP A 23 0.58 15.26 18.03
CA ASP A 23 -0.70 15.76 18.52
C ASP A 23 -0.63 17.22 18.99
N ILE A 24 0.56 17.83 18.91
CA ILE A 24 0.74 19.28 19.15
C ILE A 24 0.25 20.03 17.90
N PRO A 25 -0.75 20.92 18.02
CA PRO A 25 -1.24 21.72 16.90
C PRO A 25 -0.23 22.80 16.49
N GLU A 26 -0.16 23.11 15.20
CA GLU A 26 0.51 24.33 14.73
C GLU A 26 -0.40 25.56 14.91
N ALA A 27 0.07 26.73 14.48
CA ALA A 27 -0.64 28.01 14.69
C ALA A 27 -2.03 28.05 14.01
N ASP A 28 -2.25 27.22 13.00
CA ASP A 28 -3.53 27.05 12.29
C ASP A 28 -4.46 26.02 12.95
N GLY A 29 -4.06 25.44 14.09
CA GLY A 29 -4.81 24.41 14.81
C GLY A 29 -4.70 23.00 14.19
N ILE A 30 -3.93 22.82 13.12
CA ILE A 30 -3.74 21.52 12.46
C ILE A 30 -2.62 20.75 13.16
N THR A 31 -2.89 19.50 13.51
CA THR A 31 -1.87 18.60 14.07
C THR A 31 -1.17 17.80 12.98
N PRO A 32 0.12 17.44 13.17
CA PRO A 32 0.81 16.50 12.30
C PRO A 32 0.04 15.19 12.10
N ARG A 33 -0.63 14.67 13.15
CA ARG A 33 -1.48 13.47 13.09
C ARG A 33 -2.63 13.60 12.10
N ARG A 34 -3.26 14.77 12.00
CA ARG A 34 -4.35 14.99 11.05
C ARG A 34 -3.86 15.16 9.62
N HIS A 35 -2.65 15.69 9.44
CA HIS A 35 -2.18 16.13 8.12
C HIS A 35 -1.31 15.11 7.36
N PHE A 36 -0.53 14.26 8.06
CA PHE A 36 0.54 13.45 7.44
C PHE A 36 0.06 12.52 6.30
N LEU A 37 -1.20 12.10 6.31
CA LEU A 37 -1.81 11.28 5.26
C LEU A 37 -1.88 11.98 3.89
N GLY A 38 -2.02 13.32 3.92
CA GLY A 38 -2.04 14.18 2.74
C GLY A 38 -0.64 14.47 2.18
N CYS A 39 0.41 14.30 2.99
CA CYS A 39 1.80 14.54 2.59
C CYS A 39 2.39 13.44 1.68
N GLY A 40 1.59 12.47 1.25
CA GLY A 40 1.99 11.46 0.28
C GLY A 40 2.56 10.18 0.91
N PRO A 41 2.84 9.16 0.07
CA PRO A 41 3.03 7.78 0.54
C PRO A 41 4.31 7.58 1.36
N ARG A 42 5.40 8.31 1.04
CA ARG A 42 6.67 8.20 1.77
C ARG A 42 6.53 8.69 3.20
N VAL A 43 5.91 9.86 3.38
CA VAL A 43 5.61 10.43 4.71
C VAL A 43 4.62 9.54 5.45
N THR A 44 3.55 9.09 4.78
CA THR A 44 2.57 8.16 5.35
C THR A 44 3.25 6.91 5.90
N ALA A 45 4.12 6.25 5.13
CA ALA A 45 4.83 5.06 5.55
C ALA A 45 5.77 5.33 6.73
N ALA A 46 6.56 6.42 6.67
CA ALA A 46 7.48 6.78 7.74
C ALA A 46 6.74 7.04 9.07
N VAL A 47 5.69 7.86 9.05
CA VAL A 47 4.94 8.21 10.27
C VAL A 47 4.19 6.99 10.82
N THR A 48 3.53 6.20 9.96
CA THR A 48 2.75 5.03 10.40
C THR A 48 3.65 3.94 10.99
N LYS A 49 4.84 3.72 10.42
CA LYS A 49 5.88 2.86 11.00
C LYS A 49 6.18 3.24 12.46
N TRP A 50 6.36 4.53 12.75
CA TRP A 50 6.66 4.99 14.10
C TRP A 50 5.45 4.94 15.04
N ILE A 51 4.23 5.20 14.54
CA ILE A 51 3.00 4.98 15.32
C ILE A 51 2.90 3.52 15.75
N ARG A 52 3.07 2.57 14.82
CA ARG A 52 3.08 1.14 15.12
C ARG A 52 4.16 0.77 16.14
N LYS A 53 5.39 1.27 15.94
CA LYS A 53 6.51 1.05 16.86
C LYS A 53 6.21 1.53 18.29
N ARG A 54 5.56 2.70 18.45
CA ARG A 54 5.16 3.23 19.76
C ARG A 54 4.06 2.40 20.44
N ASN A 55 3.16 1.81 19.65
CA ASN A 55 2.09 0.95 20.14
C ASN A 55 2.51 -0.52 20.31
N SER A 56 3.78 -0.86 20.03
CA SER A 56 4.26 -2.26 19.97
C SER A 56 3.48 -3.14 18.99
N GLU A 57 3.00 -2.54 17.91
CA GLU A 57 2.32 -3.23 16.81
C GLU A 57 3.34 -3.59 15.72
N GLU A 58 3.16 -4.76 15.10
CA GLU A 58 3.94 -5.17 13.94
C GLU A 58 3.05 -5.34 12.72
N ALA A 59 3.52 -4.86 11.57
CA ALA A 59 2.88 -5.11 10.29
C ALA A 59 3.82 -5.90 9.37
N PRO A 60 3.31 -6.89 8.61
CA PRO A 60 4.12 -7.61 7.65
C PRO A 60 4.74 -6.67 6.63
N ARG A 61 6.01 -6.89 6.28
CA ARG A 61 6.76 -6.15 5.26
C ARG A 61 7.05 -4.67 5.56
N GLU A 62 7.12 -4.30 6.83
CA GLU A 62 7.55 -2.95 7.29
C GLU A 62 8.88 -2.52 6.66
N LYS A 63 9.89 -3.39 6.70
CA LYS A 63 11.23 -3.13 6.11
C LYS A 63 11.48 -4.05 4.92
N LYS A 64 12.24 -3.56 3.94
CA LYS A 64 12.70 -4.37 2.79
C LYS A 64 13.89 -5.26 3.17
N SER A 65 13.69 -6.13 4.15
CA SER A 65 14.69 -7.03 4.71
C SER A 65 14.26 -8.49 4.58
N CYS A 66 15.23 -9.39 4.76
CA CYS A 66 15.00 -10.82 4.94
C CYS A 66 14.38 -11.09 6.31
N ASP A 67 13.30 -11.87 6.37
CA ASP A 67 12.60 -12.22 7.61
C ASP A 67 13.37 -13.27 8.44
N SER A 68 14.43 -13.86 7.89
CA SER A 68 15.31 -14.80 8.62
C SER A 68 16.54 -14.11 9.21
N CYS A 69 17.29 -13.36 8.39
CA CYS A 69 18.59 -12.81 8.77
C CYS A 69 18.61 -11.28 8.92
N GLY A 70 17.49 -10.60 8.69
CA GLY A 70 17.38 -9.14 8.81
C GLY A 70 18.09 -8.33 7.73
N LYS A 71 18.92 -8.96 6.88
CA LYS A 71 19.68 -8.25 5.83
C LYS A 71 18.75 -7.62 4.80
N GLU A 72 18.98 -6.35 4.50
CA GLU A 72 18.35 -5.68 3.38
C GLU A 72 18.92 -6.22 2.07
N SER A 73 18.06 -6.50 1.10
CA SER A 73 18.49 -7.00 -0.21
C SER A 73 17.60 -6.47 -1.32
N ALA A 74 18.22 -6.22 -2.46
CA ALA A 74 17.50 -5.84 -3.67
C ALA A 74 16.60 -6.99 -4.18
N SER A 75 17.03 -8.25 -4.00
CA SER A 75 16.48 -9.46 -4.62
C SER A 75 15.87 -10.44 -3.62
N LEU A 76 15.03 -9.93 -2.71
CA LEU A 76 14.26 -10.78 -1.81
C LEU A 76 13.21 -11.61 -2.58
N LYS A 77 13.15 -12.91 -2.26
CA LYS A 77 12.17 -13.86 -2.78
C LYS A 77 11.02 -13.99 -1.79
N ASN A 78 9.79 -14.05 -2.29
CA ASN A 78 8.62 -14.26 -1.45
C ASN A 78 8.48 -15.76 -1.10
N CYS A 79 7.99 -16.07 0.10
CA CYS A 79 7.52 -17.41 0.42
C CYS A 79 6.49 -17.85 -0.62
N ALA A 80 6.70 -19.02 -1.24
CA ALA A 80 5.83 -19.54 -2.28
C ALA A 80 4.40 -19.84 -1.80
N LYS A 81 4.21 -20.12 -0.50
CA LYS A 81 2.90 -20.46 0.07
C LYS A 81 2.08 -19.21 0.43
N CYS A 82 2.60 -18.36 1.30
CA CYS A 82 1.84 -17.22 1.82
C CYS A 82 2.01 -15.95 1.00
N ARG A 83 3.04 -15.86 0.14
CA ARG A 83 3.46 -14.67 -0.62
C ARG A 83 3.71 -13.41 0.21
N VAL A 84 3.75 -13.50 1.54
CA VAL A 84 3.98 -12.36 2.46
C VAL A 84 5.42 -12.33 2.94
N ALA A 85 5.91 -13.42 3.57
CA ALA A 85 7.28 -13.47 4.07
C ALA A 85 8.31 -13.38 2.92
N ARG A 86 9.48 -12.80 3.21
CA ARG A 86 10.56 -12.50 2.27
C ARG A 86 11.90 -13.04 2.75
N TYR A 87 12.64 -13.70 1.86
CA TYR A 87 13.94 -14.27 2.16
C TYR A 87 14.96 -13.91 1.08
N CYS A 88 16.21 -13.67 1.47
CA CYS A 88 17.28 -13.40 0.48
C CYS A 88 17.74 -14.68 -0.25
N SER A 89 17.55 -15.86 0.35
CA SER A 89 17.92 -17.15 -0.22
C SER A 89 16.97 -18.27 0.22
N VAL A 90 17.05 -19.40 -0.46
CA VAL A 90 16.33 -20.63 -0.07
C VAL A 90 16.81 -21.12 1.30
N ASP A 91 18.10 -20.94 1.62
CA ASP A 91 18.66 -21.33 2.91
C ASP A 91 18.05 -20.51 4.05
N CYS A 92 17.92 -19.19 3.89
CA CYS A 92 17.20 -18.34 4.84
C CYS A 92 15.74 -18.77 5.02
N GLN A 93 15.07 -19.18 3.94
CA GLN A 93 13.71 -19.70 4.04
C GLN A 93 13.66 -21.01 4.82
N ARG A 94 14.60 -21.94 4.60
CA ARG A 94 14.69 -23.21 5.32
C ARG A 94 15.00 -22.99 6.80
N SER A 95 15.95 -22.11 7.11
CA SER A 95 16.30 -21.77 8.49
C SER A 95 15.15 -21.11 9.25
N ALA A 96 14.36 -20.25 8.60
CA ALA A 96 13.17 -19.65 9.21
C ALA A 96 11.95 -20.58 9.23
N TRP A 97 11.96 -21.71 8.52
CA TRP A 97 10.77 -22.57 8.39
C TRP A 97 10.19 -23.09 9.72
N PRO A 98 10.99 -23.50 10.73
CA PRO A 98 10.45 -24.00 12.00
C PRO A 98 9.55 -22.99 12.73
N THR A 99 9.89 -21.70 12.65
CA THR A 99 9.10 -20.61 13.24
C THR A 99 8.02 -20.15 12.26
N HIS A 100 8.36 -19.91 10.99
CA HIS A 100 7.45 -19.39 9.97
C HIS A 100 6.28 -20.33 9.70
N LYS A 101 6.45 -21.66 9.72
CA LYS A 101 5.36 -22.60 9.42
C LYS A 101 4.12 -22.41 10.31
N ARG A 102 4.29 -21.87 11.52
CA ARG A 102 3.22 -21.60 12.48
C ARG A 102 2.38 -20.38 12.11
N THR A 103 2.97 -19.43 11.38
CA THR A 103 2.34 -18.18 10.95
C THR A 103 2.16 -18.11 9.43
N CYS A 104 2.64 -19.10 8.69
CA CYS A 104 2.51 -19.21 7.25
C CYS A 104 1.06 -19.55 6.90
N ASN A 105 0.31 -18.56 6.45
CA ASN A 105 -1.06 -18.73 5.96
C ASN A 105 -1.02 -18.86 4.42
N PRO A 106 -1.26 -20.01 3.77
CA PRO A 106 -1.27 -20.09 2.30
C PRO A 106 -2.48 -19.39 1.69
N PHE A 107 -2.49 -19.12 0.38
CA PHE A 107 -3.69 -18.60 -0.30
C PHE A 107 -4.80 -19.66 -0.23
N SER A 108 -5.99 -19.28 0.25
CA SER A 108 -7.17 -20.15 0.34
C SER A 108 -8.44 -19.36 0.08
N HIS A 109 -9.52 -20.04 -0.29
CA HIS A 109 -10.82 -19.41 -0.54
C HIS A 109 -11.36 -18.60 0.65
N SER A 110 -11.00 -18.98 1.87
CA SER A 110 -11.45 -18.29 3.09
C SER A 110 -10.66 -17.01 3.38
N ASN A 111 -9.44 -16.86 2.87
CA ASN A 111 -8.58 -15.72 3.18
C ASN A 111 -8.29 -14.80 1.98
N THR A 112 -8.71 -15.19 0.78
CA THR A 112 -8.61 -14.39 -0.44
C THR A 112 -9.97 -13.90 -0.92
N VAL A 113 -9.91 -12.92 -1.81
CA VAL A 113 -11.00 -12.47 -2.67
C VAL A 113 -10.56 -12.58 -4.12
N VAL A 114 -11.51 -12.85 -5.02
CA VAL A 114 -11.26 -12.89 -6.46
C VAL A 114 -11.88 -11.65 -7.10
N LEU A 115 -11.06 -10.84 -7.76
CA LEU A 115 -11.45 -9.58 -8.38
C LEU A 115 -11.21 -9.63 -9.89
N ILE A 116 -12.00 -8.85 -10.63
CA ILE A 116 -11.93 -8.74 -12.09
C ILE A 116 -11.32 -7.37 -12.45
N PRO A 117 -10.05 -7.34 -12.90
CA PRO A 117 -9.40 -6.13 -13.38
C PRO A 117 -10.08 -5.51 -14.61
N HIS A 118 -10.30 -4.19 -14.57
CA HIS A 118 -10.76 -3.41 -15.70
C HIS A 118 -9.73 -2.32 -16.08
N TYR A 119 -9.32 -2.28 -17.35
CA TYR A 119 -8.15 -1.52 -17.83
C TYR A 119 -8.45 -0.28 -18.66
N HIS A 120 -9.69 0.22 -18.66
CA HIS A 120 -10.11 1.33 -19.53
C HIS A 120 -10.64 2.58 -18.80
N ALA A 121 -10.57 2.62 -17.45
CA ALA A 121 -11.22 3.68 -16.68
C ALA A 121 -10.44 4.99 -16.60
N TYR A 122 -9.11 4.94 -16.46
CA TYR A 122 -8.29 6.15 -16.25
C TYR A 122 -7.02 6.11 -17.10
N ASN A 123 -6.75 7.19 -17.83
CA ASN A 123 -5.51 7.31 -18.61
C ASN A 123 -4.31 7.58 -17.70
N ASN A 124 -4.41 8.60 -16.85
CA ASN A 124 -3.34 8.99 -15.93
C ASN A 124 -3.89 9.35 -14.54
N THR A 125 -3.06 9.17 -13.51
CA THR A 125 -3.31 9.59 -12.13
C THR A 125 -2.15 10.44 -11.64
N ILE A 126 -2.46 11.53 -10.94
CA ILE A 126 -1.47 12.43 -10.33
C ILE A 126 -1.55 12.27 -8.80
N PRO A 127 -0.43 12.06 -8.09
CA PRO A 127 -0.44 12.06 -6.63
C PRO A 127 -0.87 13.42 -6.09
N THR A 128 -1.90 13.44 -5.23
CA THR A 128 -2.42 14.71 -4.68
C THR A 128 -1.36 15.47 -3.89
N ALA A 129 -0.50 14.77 -3.15
CA ALA A 129 0.60 15.38 -2.40
C ALA A 129 1.54 16.21 -3.31
N ASP A 130 1.76 15.78 -4.54
CA ASP A 130 2.59 16.52 -5.49
C ASP A 130 1.87 17.73 -6.06
N LEU A 131 0.55 17.61 -6.32
CA LEU A 131 -0.27 18.75 -6.70
C LEU A 131 -0.26 19.82 -5.61
N THR A 132 -0.44 19.41 -4.35
CA THR A 132 -0.40 20.31 -3.19
C THR A 132 0.97 20.98 -3.04
N ARG A 133 2.08 20.23 -3.15
CA ARG A 133 3.43 20.82 -3.09
C ARG A 133 3.65 21.87 -4.17
N ARG A 134 3.27 21.56 -5.43
CA ARG A 134 3.37 22.51 -6.54
C ARG A 134 2.55 23.77 -6.29
N ALA A 135 1.31 23.61 -5.83
CA ALA A 135 0.42 24.73 -5.52
C ALA A 135 0.97 25.63 -4.40
N MET A 136 1.69 25.04 -3.43
CA MET A 136 2.34 25.76 -2.33
C MET A 136 3.76 26.26 -2.65
N GLY A 137 4.24 26.08 -3.89
CA GLY A 137 5.60 26.48 -4.27
C GLY A 137 6.72 25.63 -3.67
N TYR A 138 6.41 24.46 -3.10
CA TYR A 138 7.41 23.55 -2.57
C TYR A 138 8.07 22.72 -3.68
N PRO A 139 9.33 22.29 -3.49
CA PRO A 139 9.98 21.32 -4.38
C PRO A 139 9.11 20.08 -4.52
N SER A 140 8.81 19.68 -5.76
CA SER A 140 8.06 18.47 -6.05
C SER A 140 8.91 17.53 -6.90
N GLU A 141 8.88 16.23 -6.62
CA GLU A 141 9.56 15.20 -7.43
C GLU A 141 8.82 14.95 -8.77
N ALA A 142 8.06 15.93 -9.25
CA ALA A 142 7.29 15.96 -10.48
C ALA A 142 8.00 15.30 -11.68
N GLU A 143 9.25 15.69 -11.89
CA GLU A 143 10.08 15.26 -13.01
C GLU A 143 10.55 13.80 -12.86
N ALA A 144 10.57 13.28 -11.63
CA ALA A 144 10.91 11.89 -11.32
C ALA A 144 9.72 10.91 -11.51
N TRP A 145 8.53 11.42 -11.81
CA TRP A 145 7.36 10.62 -12.17
C TRP A 145 7.34 10.39 -13.68
N SER A 146 8.11 9.39 -14.13
CA SER A 146 8.02 8.91 -15.50
C SER A 146 6.56 8.57 -15.87
N LYS A 147 6.21 8.68 -17.17
CA LYS A 147 4.87 8.33 -17.69
C LYS A 147 4.33 7.02 -17.13
N ASN A 148 5.22 6.05 -16.85
CA ASN A 148 4.86 4.76 -16.29
C ASN A 148 4.24 4.85 -14.89
N LYS A 149 4.78 5.69 -14.00
CA LYS A 149 4.26 5.82 -12.62
C LYS A 149 2.94 6.60 -12.54
N MET A 150 2.54 7.26 -13.62
CA MET A 150 1.26 7.97 -13.71
C MET A 150 0.16 7.14 -14.36
N ARG A 151 0.45 5.97 -14.95
CA ARG A 151 -0.55 5.17 -15.68
C ARG A 151 -1.76 4.84 -14.81
N GLY A 152 -2.95 5.27 -15.23
CA GLY A 152 -4.21 4.93 -14.56
C GLY A 152 -4.66 3.50 -14.83
N ALA A 153 -4.30 2.97 -16.01
CA ALA A 153 -4.55 1.60 -16.38
C ALA A 153 -3.41 1.01 -17.22
N HIS A 154 -3.05 -0.24 -16.94
CA HIS A 154 -2.07 -1.00 -17.69
C HIS A 154 -2.27 -2.51 -17.47
N ALA A 155 -2.65 -3.21 -18.53
CA ALA A 155 -2.68 -4.67 -18.54
C ALA A 155 -1.26 -5.23 -18.73
N PRO A 156 -0.80 -6.16 -17.89
CA PRO A 156 0.48 -6.83 -18.06
C PRO A 156 0.49 -7.70 -19.32
N LYS A 157 1.59 -7.66 -20.07
CA LYS A 157 1.71 -8.28 -21.40
C LYS A 157 1.85 -9.82 -21.43
N LYS A 158 2.16 -10.47 -20.29
CA LYS A 158 2.58 -11.89 -20.24
C LYS A 158 2.01 -12.61 -19.01
N VAL A 159 0.70 -12.61 -18.82
CA VAL A 159 0.08 -13.33 -17.68
C VAL A 159 -0.41 -14.73 -18.08
N ASP A 160 -0.65 -14.97 -19.36
CA ASP A 160 -1.40 -16.15 -19.83
C ASP A 160 -0.66 -17.49 -19.70
N LYS A 161 0.56 -17.52 -19.15
CA LYS A 161 1.36 -18.75 -18.98
C LYS A 161 1.62 -19.15 -17.53
N GLU A 162 1.73 -18.20 -16.60
CA GLU A 162 2.03 -18.48 -15.19
C GLU A 162 1.44 -17.41 -14.26
N SER A 163 0.87 -17.87 -13.14
CA SER A 163 0.38 -16.97 -12.08
C SER A 163 1.53 -16.13 -11.51
N LYS A 164 1.39 -14.80 -11.57
CA LYS A 164 2.41 -13.86 -11.11
C LYS A 164 2.08 -13.38 -9.71
N SER A 165 2.96 -13.67 -8.74
CA SER A 165 2.89 -13.07 -7.40
C SER A 165 3.29 -11.59 -7.49
N ILE A 166 2.40 -10.71 -7.04
CA ILE A 166 2.56 -9.26 -7.05
C ILE A 166 2.19 -8.63 -5.71
N THR A 167 2.64 -7.41 -5.49
CA THR A 167 2.21 -6.57 -4.36
C THR A 167 1.45 -5.40 -4.92
N ILE A 168 0.21 -5.28 -4.51
CA ILE A 168 -0.72 -4.27 -4.99
C ILE A 168 -1.04 -3.28 -3.89
N LYS A 169 -1.33 -2.06 -4.30
CA LYS A 169 -2.04 -1.08 -3.49
C LYS A 169 -3.48 -1.04 -3.98
N VAL A 170 -4.41 -1.12 -3.05
CA VAL A 170 -5.84 -0.96 -3.30
C VAL A 170 -6.27 0.34 -2.64
N GLN A 171 -6.88 1.23 -3.42
CA GLN A 171 -7.39 2.50 -2.96
C GLN A 171 -8.90 2.53 -3.17
N VAL A 172 -9.65 2.73 -2.09
CA VAL A 172 -11.09 2.95 -2.15
C VAL A 172 -11.37 4.39 -2.58
N PRO A 173 -12.54 4.68 -3.15
CA PRO A 173 -13.01 6.04 -3.35
C PRO A 173 -12.90 6.83 -2.03
N TRP A 174 -12.16 7.93 -2.07
CA TRP A 174 -11.93 8.78 -0.91
C TRP A 174 -12.38 10.19 -1.23
N ASN A 175 -13.24 10.74 -0.39
CA ASN A 175 -13.67 12.13 -0.46
C ASN A 175 -12.66 13.04 0.25
N PHE A 176 -12.23 14.09 -0.45
CA PHE A 176 -11.15 14.97 0.01
C PHE A 176 -11.51 15.77 1.29
N GLN A 177 -12.80 15.92 1.61
CA GLN A 177 -13.29 16.52 2.85
C GLN A 177 -13.13 15.64 4.10
N GLY A 178 -12.75 14.37 3.98
CA GLY A 178 -12.48 13.49 5.13
C GLY A 178 -13.74 13.07 5.90
N ASP A 179 -14.93 13.23 5.33
CA ASP A 179 -16.16 12.68 5.88
C ASP A 179 -16.21 11.17 5.60
N LEU A 180 -15.83 10.40 6.61
CA LEU A 180 -15.81 8.94 6.58
C LEU A 180 -17.19 8.35 6.26
N GLU A 181 -18.29 8.98 6.69
CA GLU A 181 -19.66 8.51 6.44
C GLU A 181 -20.08 8.73 4.98
N ALA A 182 -19.72 9.87 4.39
CA ALA A 182 -19.90 10.09 2.96
C ALA A 182 -18.97 9.19 2.11
N SER A 183 -17.77 8.83 2.59
CA SER A 183 -16.86 7.88 1.93
C SER A 183 -17.35 6.42 2.00
N LYS A 184 -18.07 6.05 3.06
CA LYS A 184 -18.74 4.74 3.18
C LYS A 184 -19.88 4.59 2.18
N LYS A 185 -20.58 5.68 1.84
CA LYS A 185 -21.65 5.72 0.82
C LYS A 185 -21.15 5.86 -0.62
N SER A 186 -19.86 6.18 -0.82
CA SER A 186 -19.27 6.32 -2.14
C SER A 186 -19.21 4.97 -2.88
N SER A 187 -19.92 4.88 -4.00
CA SER A 187 -20.03 3.70 -4.87
C SER A 187 -19.09 3.75 -6.07
N GLY A 188 -17.91 4.37 -5.92
CA GLY A 188 -16.91 4.46 -7.00
C GLY A 188 -16.11 3.16 -7.19
N ASP A 189 -15.35 3.07 -8.28
CA ASP A 189 -14.48 1.93 -8.54
C ASP A 189 -13.24 1.92 -7.62
N LEU A 190 -12.73 0.74 -7.27
CA LEU A 190 -11.44 0.65 -6.56
C LEU A 190 -10.30 0.88 -7.56
N LEU A 191 -9.28 1.63 -7.17
CA LEU A 191 -8.06 1.74 -7.94
C LEU A 191 -7.01 0.75 -7.40
N VAL A 192 -6.50 -0.12 -8.28
CA VAL A 192 -5.55 -1.18 -7.90
C VAL A 192 -4.31 -1.12 -8.78
N TYR A 193 -3.12 -1.03 -8.18
CA TYR A 193 -1.88 -0.95 -8.95
C TYR A 193 -0.64 -1.44 -8.20
N THR A 194 0.42 -1.81 -8.94
CA THR A 194 1.74 -2.18 -8.40
C THR A 194 2.68 -0.98 -8.31
N LYS A 195 3.81 -1.11 -7.58
CA LYS A 195 4.83 -0.06 -7.43
C LYS A 195 5.29 0.56 -8.74
N LYS A 196 5.53 -0.28 -9.75
CA LYS A 196 6.01 0.14 -11.06
C LYS A 196 4.88 0.54 -12.01
N ARG A 197 3.62 0.31 -11.61
CA ARG A 197 2.43 0.36 -12.46
C ARG A 197 2.60 -0.44 -13.76
N ASP A 198 3.33 -1.55 -13.67
CA ASP A 198 3.35 -2.61 -14.69
C ASP A 198 2.06 -3.47 -14.64
N PHE A 199 1.26 -3.26 -13.59
CA PHE A 199 -0.13 -3.65 -13.46
C PHE A 199 -0.87 -2.48 -12.81
N ALA A 200 -1.91 -1.98 -13.47
CA ALA A 200 -2.80 -0.95 -12.95
C ALA A 200 -4.20 -1.16 -13.53
N CYS A 201 -5.23 -1.16 -12.70
CA CYS A 201 -6.60 -1.39 -13.12
C CYS A 201 -7.59 -0.75 -12.15
N THR A 202 -8.84 -0.78 -12.56
CA THR A 202 -10.00 -0.48 -11.72
C THR A 202 -10.77 -1.75 -11.43
N ILE A 203 -11.34 -1.86 -10.24
CA ILE A 203 -12.27 -2.94 -9.88
C ILE A 203 -13.65 -2.33 -9.70
N ARG A 204 -14.60 -2.81 -10.49
CA ARG A 204 -15.97 -2.30 -10.48
C ARG A 204 -16.83 -3.14 -9.55
N LYS A 205 -17.66 -2.48 -8.75
CA LYS A 205 -18.57 -3.18 -7.83
C LYS A 205 -19.54 -4.11 -8.56
N ARG A 206 -20.00 -3.73 -9.76
CA ARG A 206 -20.96 -4.51 -10.55
C ARG A 206 -20.45 -5.88 -11.00
N ASP A 207 -19.13 -6.06 -11.11
CA ASP A 207 -18.57 -7.30 -11.65
C ASP A 207 -18.52 -8.41 -10.58
N ALA A 208 -18.29 -8.04 -9.31
CA ALA A 208 -18.28 -8.96 -8.17
C ALA A 208 -18.61 -8.21 -6.86
N PRO A 209 -19.89 -7.95 -6.56
CA PRO A 209 -20.28 -7.08 -5.44
C PRO A 209 -19.79 -7.56 -4.06
N ALA A 210 -19.92 -8.87 -3.77
CA ALA A 210 -19.52 -9.43 -2.48
C ALA A 210 -18.00 -9.36 -2.26
N GLU A 211 -17.21 -9.69 -3.28
CA GLU A 211 -15.75 -9.64 -3.22
C GLU A 211 -15.24 -8.20 -3.14
N TYR A 212 -15.87 -7.29 -3.90
CA TYR A 212 -15.61 -5.86 -3.83
C TYR A 212 -15.87 -5.32 -2.42
N ASP A 213 -17.05 -5.61 -1.84
CA ASP A 213 -17.43 -5.06 -0.54
C ASP A 213 -16.53 -5.61 0.56
N ARG A 214 -16.14 -6.88 0.46
CA ARG A 214 -15.21 -7.52 1.39
C ARG A 214 -13.84 -6.86 1.40
N ILE A 215 -13.22 -6.61 0.23
CA ILE A 215 -11.92 -5.93 0.20
C ILE A 215 -12.04 -4.46 0.60
N ALA A 216 -13.11 -3.76 0.18
CA ALA A 216 -13.34 -2.37 0.54
C ALA A 216 -13.52 -2.19 2.06
N ALA A 217 -14.22 -3.12 2.73
CA ALA A 217 -14.36 -3.14 4.17
C ALA A 217 -12.99 -3.29 4.86
N VAL A 218 -12.16 -4.24 4.40
CA VAL A 218 -10.80 -4.42 4.94
C VAL A 218 -9.93 -3.17 4.74
N VAL A 219 -10.02 -2.50 3.58
CA VAL A 219 -9.29 -1.24 3.36
C VAL A 219 -9.78 -0.13 4.29
N ARG A 220 -11.08 -0.04 4.54
CA ARG A 220 -11.64 0.99 5.44
C ARG A 220 -11.30 0.74 6.90
N GLU A 221 -11.27 -0.52 7.32
CA GLU A 221 -11.01 -0.93 8.71
C GLU A 221 -9.52 -0.93 9.04
N LYS A 222 -8.71 -1.56 8.18
CA LYS A 222 -7.28 -1.85 8.44
C LYS A 222 -6.32 -1.07 7.55
N GLY A 223 -6.84 -0.38 6.55
CA GLY A 223 -6.05 0.47 5.67
C GLY A 223 -5.77 1.84 6.27
N VAL A 224 -4.80 2.51 5.69
CA VAL A 224 -4.31 3.77 6.22
C VAL A 224 -5.25 4.91 5.90
N GLY A 225 -5.70 5.55 6.98
CA GLY A 225 -6.77 6.53 6.95
C GLY A 225 -8.07 5.95 6.40
N GLY A 226 -8.26 4.63 6.36
CA GLY A 226 -9.44 4.01 5.74
C GLY A 226 -9.54 4.16 4.22
N ALA A 227 -8.49 4.64 3.56
CA ALA A 227 -8.51 5.01 2.13
C ALA A 227 -7.71 4.05 1.24
N LYS A 228 -6.65 3.45 1.79
CA LYS A 228 -5.64 2.73 1.01
C LYS A 228 -4.99 1.63 1.84
N ALA A 229 -4.79 0.47 1.24
CA ALA A 229 -4.11 -0.67 1.87
C ALA A 229 -3.24 -1.42 0.85
N TYR A 230 -2.27 -2.18 1.35
CA TYR A 230 -1.33 -2.94 0.54
C TYR A 230 -1.52 -4.43 0.78
N PHE A 231 -1.53 -5.22 -0.28
CA PHE A 231 -1.83 -6.66 -0.21
C PHE A 231 -0.85 -7.47 -1.04
N ALA A 232 -0.63 -8.71 -0.60
CA ALA A 232 -0.10 -9.76 -1.46
C ALA A 232 -1.22 -10.27 -2.38
N ALA A 233 -0.92 -10.42 -3.67
CA ALA A 233 -1.88 -10.90 -4.65
C ALA A 233 -1.22 -11.84 -5.66
N GLU A 234 -2.03 -12.70 -6.26
CA GLU A 234 -1.68 -13.55 -7.38
C GLU A 234 -2.51 -13.12 -8.58
N LEU A 235 -1.81 -12.68 -9.63
CA LEU A 235 -2.44 -12.38 -10.90
C LEU A 235 -2.38 -13.64 -11.76
N GLU A 236 -3.47 -14.40 -11.75
CA GLU A 236 -3.58 -15.69 -12.44
C GLU A 236 -3.84 -15.52 -13.94
N SER A 237 -4.63 -14.51 -14.31
CA SER A 237 -4.88 -14.13 -15.69
C SER A 237 -5.08 -12.62 -15.80
N ARG A 238 -5.24 -12.10 -17.01
CA ARG A 238 -5.52 -10.68 -17.24
C ARG A 238 -6.78 -10.22 -16.48
N ASP A 239 -7.77 -11.10 -16.33
CA ASP A 239 -9.08 -10.77 -15.78
C ASP A 239 -9.37 -11.47 -14.44
N ARG A 240 -8.36 -12.13 -13.84
CA ARG A 240 -8.47 -12.83 -12.56
C ARG A 240 -7.34 -12.44 -11.61
N LEU A 241 -7.68 -11.59 -10.64
CA LEU A 241 -6.78 -11.14 -9.58
C LEU A 241 -7.22 -11.74 -8.24
N VAL A 242 -6.39 -12.59 -7.65
CA VAL A 242 -6.63 -13.18 -6.33
C VAL A 242 -5.87 -12.37 -5.28
N VAL A 243 -6.59 -11.72 -4.38
CA VAL A 243 -6.01 -10.84 -3.35
C VAL A 243 -6.17 -11.45 -1.98
N LYS A 244 -5.10 -11.52 -1.20
CA LYS A 244 -5.17 -12.00 0.18
C LYS A 244 -5.58 -10.87 1.11
N VAL A 245 -6.78 -10.95 1.67
CA VAL A 245 -7.38 -9.84 2.44
C VAL A 245 -7.20 -9.98 3.96
N THR A 246 -6.82 -11.15 4.46
CA THR A 246 -6.60 -11.34 5.91
C THR A 246 -5.29 -10.74 6.42
N GLU A 247 -4.32 -10.53 5.54
CA GLU A 247 -2.98 -10.04 5.87
C GLU A 247 -2.70 -8.74 5.11
N VAL A 248 -3.04 -7.62 5.73
CA VAL A 248 -2.69 -6.29 5.22
C VAL A 248 -1.20 -6.07 5.46
N LEU A 249 -0.50 -5.62 4.41
CA LEU A 249 0.91 -5.30 4.48
C LEU A 249 1.12 -3.88 5.02
N ALA A 250 2.26 -3.65 5.66
CA ALA A 250 2.74 -2.33 6.04
C ALA A 250 2.73 -1.36 4.85
N GLU A 251 2.55 -0.07 5.12
CA GLU A 251 2.46 0.94 4.07
C GLU A 251 3.76 0.98 3.28
N GLN A 252 3.61 0.84 1.97
CA GLN A 252 4.75 0.92 1.09
C GLN A 252 4.94 2.38 0.66
N PRO A 253 6.20 2.85 0.49
CA PRO A 253 6.49 4.24 0.15
C PRO A 253 6.24 4.55 -1.35
N TRP A 254 5.08 4.16 -1.90
CA TRP A 254 4.63 4.36 -3.29
C TRP A 254 3.10 4.33 -3.47
#